data_AF-A0A2E0UXB9-F1
#
_entry.id   AF-A0A2E0UXB9-F1
#
_cell.length_a   1.000
_cell.length_b   1.000
_cell.length_c   1.000
_cell.angle_alpha   90.00
_cell.angle_beta   90.00
_cell.angle_gamma   90.00
#
_symmetry.space_group_name_H-M   'P 1'
#
loop_
_entity.id
_entity.type
_entity.pdbx_description
1 polymer ?
#
loop_
_entity_poly.entity_id
_entity_poly.type
_entity_poly.pdbx_seq_one_letter_code
_entity_poly.pdbx_strand_id
1 'polypeptide(L)'
;MNKVHHCKELVSSLSDYVDGSLSEELCLELEKHLLDCENCTVVVNTLKKTIDIVQEQKTQDKIPSDVKQRLFYRLNLAEFGKEETP
;
A
#
# COMPACT_ATOMS: atom_id res chain seq x y z
N MET A 1 4.25 -29.11 16.30
CA MET A 1 3.25 -28.65 15.30
C MET A 1 4.01 -27.99 14.15
N ASN A 2 3.72 -28.38 12.91
CA ASN A 2 4.53 -28.05 11.71
C ASN A 2 4.49 -26.55 11.39
N LYS A 3 5.56 -25.81 11.74
CA LYS A 3 5.72 -24.36 11.51
C LYS A 3 5.45 -23.91 10.06
N VAL A 4 5.63 -24.79 9.07
CA VAL A 4 5.55 -24.46 7.64
C VAL A 4 4.13 -24.22 7.15
N HIS A 5 3.11 -24.87 7.74
CA HIS A 5 1.74 -24.78 7.24
C HIS A 5 1.09 -23.42 7.58
N HIS A 6 1.42 -22.86 8.75
CA HIS A 6 0.85 -21.61 9.22
C HIS A 6 1.41 -20.38 8.47
N CYS A 7 2.66 -20.43 7.99
CA CYS A 7 3.26 -19.34 7.23
C CYS A 7 2.56 -19.09 5.88
N LYS A 8 2.04 -20.13 5.22
CA LYS A 8 1.39 -19.99 3.90
C LYS A 8 0.03 -19.32 3.98
N GLU A 9 -0.78 -19.70 4.96
CA GLU A 9 -2.08 -19.06 5.21
C GLU A 9 -1.92 -17.62 5.69
N LEU A 10 -0.79 -17.33 6.34
CA LEU A 10 -0.39 -15.97 6.70
C LEU A 10 -0.16 -15.08 5.47
N VAL A 11 0.53 -15.60 4.45
CA VAL A 11 0.84 -14.79 3.24
C VAL A 11 -0.44 -14.34 2.55
N SER A 12 -1.52 -15.14 2.59
CA SER A 12 -2.81 -14.72 2.05
C SER A 12 -3.46 -13.57 2.82
N SER A 13 -3.25 -13.46 4.14
CA SER A 13 -3.83 -12.38 4.96
C SER A 13 -2.96 -11.12 5.03
N LEU A 14 -1.75 -11.14 4.45
CA LEU A 14 -0.84 -10.00 4.51
C LEU A 14 -1.34 -8.76 3.78
N SER A 15 -2.08 -8.93 2.66
CA SER A 15 -2.62 -7.79 1.92
C SER A 15 -3.65 -7.04 2.78
N ASP A 16 -4.60 -7.78 3.33
CA ASP A 16 -5.64 -7.26 4.23
C ASP A 16 -5.04 -6.68 5.53
N TYR A 17 -3.90 -7.21 5.99
CA TYR A 17 -3.21 -6.66 7.16
C TYR A 17 -2.55 -5.31 6.87
N VAL A 18 -1.86 -5.17 5.73
CA VAL A 18 -1.15 -3.92 5.40
C VAL A 18 -2.08 -2.80 4.93
N ASP A 19 -3.25 -3.14 4.38
CA ASP A 19 -4.28 -2.15 4.04
C ASP A 19 -5.24 -1.82 5.20
N GLY A 20 -5.15 -2.58 6.30
CA GLY A 20 -5.95 -2.36 7.52
C GLY A 20 -7.38 -2.90 7.46
N SER A 21 -7.70 -3.76 6.48
CA SER A 21 -9.02 -4.40 6.35
C SER A 21 -9.14 -5.74 7.08
N LEU A 22 -8.04 -6.29 7.60
CA LEU A 22 -8.03 -7.52 8.39
C LEU A 22 -8.77 -7.33 9.73
N SER A 23 -9.54 -8.33 10.16
CA SER A 23 -10.25 -8.28 11.44
C SER A 23 -9.27 -8.22 12.63
N GLU A 24 -9.69 -7.58 13.72
CA GLU A 24 -8.85 -7.43 14.93
C GLU A 24 -8.36 -8.78 15.48
N GLU A 25 -9.23 -9.80 15.47
CA GLU A 25 -8.92 -11.15 15.92
C GLU A 25 -7.76 -11.76 15.11
N LEU A 26 -7.81 -11.62 13.77
CA LEU A 26 -6.78 -12.14 12.88
C LEU A 26 -5.50 -11.29 12.92
N CYS A 27 -5.62 -9.98 13.16
CA CYS A 27 -4.46 -9.12 13.41
C CYS A 27 -3.65 -9.60 14.63
N LEU A 28 -4.33 -9.94 15.74
CA LEU A 28 -3.66 -10.43 16.94
C LEU A 28 -2.96 -11.78 16.73
N GLU A 29 -3.62 -12.71 16.03
CA GLU A 29 -3.00 -14.01 15.68
C GLU A 29 -1.78 -13.83 14.78
N LEU A 30 -1.89 -12.92 13.80
CA LEU A 30 -0.82 -12.56 12.89
C LEU A 30 0.37 -11.96 13.65
N GLU A 31 0.13 -10.98 14.51
CA GLU A 31 1.18 -10.35 15.33
C GLU A 31 1.89 -11.36 16.21
N LYS A 32 1.16 -12.27 16.84
CA LYS A 32 1.74 -13.37 17.62
C LYS A 32 2.66 -14.25 16.77
N HIS A 33 2.29 -14.54 15.53
CA HIS A 33 3.14 -15.31 14.62
C HIS A 33 4.42 -14.55 14.26
N LEU A 34 4.33 -13.24 14.00
CA LEU A 34 5.48 -12.40 13.63
C LEU A 34 6.53 -12.33 14.76
N LEU A 35 6.12 -12.46 16.02
CA LEU A 35 7.05 -12.54 17.16
C LEU A 35 7.94 -13.79 17.12
N ASP A 36 7.43 -14.90 16.60
CA ASP A 36 8.09 -16.22 16.65
C ASP A 36 8.66 -16.70 15.29
N CYS A 37 8.49 -15.91 14.22
CA CYS A 37 8.82 -16.28 12.84
C CYS A 37 9.55 -15.16 12.09
N GLU A 38 10.88 -15.23 12.09
CA GLU A 38 11.76 -14.28 11.38
C GLU A 38 11.44 -14.18 9.87
N ASN A 39 11.19 -15.32 9.21
CA ASN A 39 10.87 -15.34 7.78
C ASN A 39 9.63 -14.49 7.44
N CYS A 40 8.56 -14.64 8.22
CA CYS A 40 7.32 -13.89 7.99
C CYS A 40 7.52 -12.41 8.32
N THR A 41 8.28 -12.09 9.38
CA THR A 41 8.65 -10.72 9.72
C THR A 41 9.42 -10.04 8.60
N VAL A 42 10.36 -10.73 7.95
CA VAL A 42 11.07 -10.20 6.77
C VAL A 42 10.10 -9.92 5.62
N VAL A 43 9.16 -10.83 5.34
CA VAL A 43 8.16 -10.64 4.28
C VAL A 43 7.28 -9.42 4.55
N VAL A 44 6.72 -9.29 5.76
CA VAL A 44 5.84 -8.15 6.12
C VAL A 44 6.60 -6.82 6.03
N ASN A 45 7.82 -6.78 6.56
CA ASN A 45 8.64 -5.57 6.52
C ASN A 45 9.00 -5.17 5.08
N THR A 46 9.31 -6.15 4.23
CA THR A 46 9.61 -5.90 2.81
C THR A 46 8.38 -5.39 2.07
N LEU A 47 7.20 -5.96 2.34
CA LEU A 47 5.93 -5.50 1.77
C LEU A 47 5.62 -4.06 2.19
N LYS A 48 5.68 -3.74 3.48
CA LYS A 48 5.46 -2.37 4.01
C LYS A 48 6.42 -1.37 3.35
N LYS A 49 7.71 -1.70 3.29
CA LYS A 49 8.71 -0.84 2.65
C LYS A 49 8.46 -0.64 1.15
N THR A 50 7.95 -1.66 0.46
CA THR A 50 7.56 -1.54 -0.95
C THR A 50 6.38 -0.58 -1.11
N ILE A 51 5.39 -0.65 -0.23
CA ILE A 51 4.26 0.29 -0.19
C ILE A 51 4.75 1.71 0.04
N ASP A 52 5.62 1.92 1.03
CA ASP A 52 6.18 3.25 1.34
C ASP A 52 6.90 3.85 0.12
N ILE A 53 7.79 3.08 -0.53
CA ILE A 53 8.52 3.53 -1.73
C ILE A 53 7.54 3.92 -2.85
N VAL A 54 6.52 3.10 -3.12
CA VAL A 54 5.53 3.38 -4.17
C VAL A 54 4.70 4.62 -3.82
N GLN A 55 4.34 4.81 -2.56
CA GLN A 55 3.62 6.00 -2.10
C GLN A 55 4.47 7.26 -2.20
N GLU A 56 5.75 7.20 -1.84
CA GLU A 56 6.71 8.29 -1.99
C GLU A 56 6.85 8.69 -3.47
N GLN A 57 6.97 7.72 -4.39
CA GLN A 57 7.07 7.98 -5.83
C GLN A 57 5.84 8.71 -6.38
N LYS A 58 4.63 8.41 -5.89
CA LYS A 58 3.40 9.15 -6.30
C LYS A 58 3.47 10.65 -6.02
N THR A 59 4.30 11.09 -5.06
CA THR A 59 4.43 12.51 -4.73
C THR A 59 5.42 13.27 -5.63
N GLN A 60 6.29 12.54 -6.34
CA GLN A 60 7.39 13.14 -7.12
C GLN A 60 6.99 13.47 -8.56
N ASP A 61 6.08 12.70 -9.17
CA ASP A 61 5.59 12.96 -10.52
C ASP A 61 4.39 13.93 -10.51
N LYS A 62 4.63 15.16 -10.07
CA LYS A 62 3.69 16.25 -10.33
C LYS A 62 3.81 16.62 -11.81
N ILE A 63 2.89 16.09 -12.62
CA ILE A 63 2.68 16.55 -14.00
C ILE A 63 2.65 18.09 -13.97
N PRO A 64 3.50 18.77 -14.76
CA PRO A 64 3.50 20.23 -14.84
C PRO A 64 2.08 20.76 -15.06
N SER A 65 1.71 21.82 -14.34
CA SER A 65 0.35 22.35 -14.35
C SER A 65 -0.12 22.71 -15.76
N ASP A 66 0.77 23.22 -16.61
CA ASP A 66 0.48 23.53 -18.01
C ASP A 66 0.11 22.29 -18.84
N VAL A 67 0.78 21.15 -18.60
CA VAL A 67 0.49 19.88 -19.27
C VAL A 67 -0.86 19.34 -18.80
N LYS A 68 -1.13 19.38 -17.49
CA LYS A 68 -2.43 18.98 -16.90
C LYS A 68 -3.58 19.83 -17.48
N GLN A 69 -3.40 21.15 -17.53
CA GLN A 69 -4.39 22.07 -18.07
C GLN A 69 -4.65 21.85 -19.56
N ARG A 70 -3.59 21.68 -20.36
CA ARG A 70 -3.72 21.38 -21.79
C ARG A 70 -4.43 20.06 -22.03
N LEU A 71 -4.12 19.02 -21.25
CA LEU A 71 -4.81 17.74 -21.33
C LEU A 71 -6.31 17.90 -21.04
N PHE A 72 -6.65 18.57 -19.94
CA PHE A 72 -8.05 18.74 -19.51
C PHE A 72 -8.85 19.58 -20.51
N TYR A 73 -8.23 20.61 -21.09
CA TYR A 73 -8.82 21.38 -22.18
C TYR A 73 -9.13 20.49 -23.40
N ARG A 74 -8.18 19.64 -23.82
CA ARG A 74 -8.37 18.75 -24.98
C ARG A 74 -9.40 17.66 -24.76
N LEU A 75 -9.61 17.24 -23.52
CA LEU A 75 -10.62 16.25 -23.14
C LEU A 75 -12.00 16.86 -22.83
N ASN A 76 -12.17 18.18 -22.96
CA ASN A 76 -13.37 18.91 -22.52
C ASN A 76 -13.67 18.74 -21.02
N LEU A 77 -12.64 18.56 -20.19
CA LEU A 77 -12.70 18.42 -18.73
C LEU A 77 -12.18 19.68 -18.02
N ALA A 78 -12.26 20.84 -18.67
CA ALA A 78 -11.64 22.09 -18.20
C ALA A 78 -12.17 22.55 -16.82
N GLU A 79 -13.37 22.14 -16.43
CA GLU A 79 -13.96 22.39 -15.12
C GLU A 79 -13.20 21.71 -13.97
N PHE A 80 -12.56 20.56 -14.23
CA PHE A 80 -11.77 19.80 -13.25
C PHE A 80 -10.30 20.27 -13.15
N GLY A 81 -9.87 21.18 -14.04
CA GLY A 81 -8.48 21.62 -14.16
C GLY A 81 -8.13 22.80 -13.24
N LYS A 82 -9.08 23.25 -12.43
CA LYS A 82 -8.95 24.36 -11.49
C LYS A 82 -8.68 23.81 -10.08
N GLU A 83 -7.52 23.19 -9.88
CA GLU A 83 -7.05 22.95 -8.52
C GLU A 83 -6.16 24.12 -8.10
N GLU A 84 -6.54 24.69 -6.95
CA GLU A 84 -6.00 25.88 -6.30
C GLU A 84 -4.48 25.76 -6.04
N THR A 85 -3.75 26.84 -6.31
CA THR A 85 -2.44 27.10 -5.71
C THR A 85 -2.60 28.10 -4.56
N PRO A 86 -1.75 28.04 -3.51
CA PRO A 86 -1.98 28.70 -2.22
C PRO A 86 -2.20 30.21 -2.30
#